data_AF-A0A9W2UYH2-F1
#
_entry.id   AF-A0A9W2UYH2-F1
#
_cell.length_a   1.000
_cell.length_b   1.000
_cell.length_c   1.000
_cell.angle_alpha   90.00
_cell.angle_beta   90.00
_cell.angle_gamma   90.00
#
_symmetry.space_group_name_H-M   'P 1'
#
loop_
_entity.id
_entity.type
_entity.pdbx_description
1 polymer ?
#
loop_
_entity_poly.entity_id
_entity_poly.type
_entity_poly.pdbx_seq_one_letter_code
_entity_poly.pdbx_strand_id
1 'polypeptide(L)'
;MFTHQPTWDDCQQLLRILFTTEERERIQLEARKLVPGEDGRPTVNPDLINAAFPLTRPNWDYNTAEGRGRLLIYRQTLMAGLRAAARKPTNLAKVYSVIQGCP
;
A
#
# COMPACT_ATOMS: atom_id res chain seq x y z
N MET A 1 -14.44 -11.48 2.07
CA MET A 1 -15.49 -10.61 2.61
C MET A 1 -14.84 -9.27 2.96
N PHE A 2 -14.96 -8.25 2.08
CA PHE A 2 -14.55 -6.87 2.40
C PHE A 2 -15.84 -6.11 2.72
N THR A 3 -16.07 -5.80 3.99
CA THR A 3 -17.38 -5.33 4.50
C THR A 3 -17.68 -3.87 4.18
N HIS A 4 -16.67 -3.10 3.78
CA HIS A 4 -16.85 -1.77 3.22
C HIS A 4 -15.99 -1.71 1.96
N GLN A 5 -16.45 -1.00 0.94
CA GLN A 5 -15.73 -0.82 -0.32
C GLN A 5 -15.09 0.58 -0.28
N PRO A 6 -14.02 0.80 0.51
CA PRO A 6 -13.51 2.14 0.82
C PRO A 6 -13.01 2.84 -0.44
N THR A 7 -13.51 4.03 -0.70
CA THR A 7 -13.03 4.91 -1.77
C THR A 7 -11.60 5.36 -1.49
N TRP A 8 -10.98 6.06 -2.45
CA TRP A 8 -9.66 6.66 -2.21
C TRP A 8 -9.66 7.59 -0.99
N ASP A 9 -10.72 8.40 -0.83
CA ASP A 9 -10.87 9.33 0.30
C ASP A 9 -10.96 8.58 1.65
N ASP A 10 -11.72 7.47 1.71
CA ASP A 10 -11.83 6.64 2.91
C ASP A 10 -10.47 6.02 3.29
N CYS A 11 -9.72 5.52 2.30
CA CYS A 11 -8.38 4.99 2.52
C CYS A 11 -7.42 6.07 3.06
N GLN A 12 -7.48 7.29 2.52
CA GLN A 12 -6.67 8.41 3.02
C GLN A 12 -7.04 8.80 4.45
N GLN A 13 -8.33 8.80 4.78
CA GLN A 13 -8.79 9.09 6.14
C GLN A 13 -8.31 8.02 7.12
N LEU A 14 -8.44 6.73 6.79
CA LEU A 14 -7.92 5.63 7.59
C LEU A 14 -6.42 5.74 7.80
N LEU A 15 -5.66 6.04 6.73
CA LEU A 15 -4.22 6.26 6.84
C LEU A 15 -3.91 7.41 7.80
N ARG A 16 -4.70 8.49 7.75
CA ARG A 16 -4.50 9.66 8.61
C ARG A 16 -4.80 9.41 10.08
N ILE A 17 -5.82 8.62 10.37
CA ILE A 17 -6.25 8.29 11.73
C ILE A 17 -5.32 7.25 12.36
N LEU A 18 -4.89 6.25 11.59
CA LEU A 18 -4.20 5.06 12.13
C LEU A 18 -2.68 5.17 12.15
N PHE A 19 -2.08 6.05 11.36
CA PHE A 19 -0.62 6.12 11.19
C PHE A 19 -0.07 7.53 11.35
N THR A 20 1.15 7.60 11.87
CA THR A 20 1.93 8.84 11.93
C THR A 20 2.35 9.31 10.54
N THR A 21 2.76 10.57 10.41
CA THR A 21 3.24 11.11 9.12
C THR A 21 4.38 10.28 8.53
N GLU A 22 5.37 9.89 9.34
CA GLU A 22 6.52 9.10 8.90
C GLU A 22 6.11 7.69 8.43
N GLU A 23 5.19 7.03 9.14
CA GLU A 23 4.68 5.73 8.73
C GLU A 23 3.90 5.82 7.42
N ARG A 24 3.08 6.86 7.25
CA ARG A 24 2.33 7.10 6.00
C ARG A 24 3.27 7.30 4.82
N GLU A 25 4.33 8.09 4.98
CA GLU A 25 5.34 8.30 3.94
C GLU A 25 6.03 6.98 3.55
N ARG A 26 6.40 6.16 4.55
CA ARG A 26 7.00 4.84 4.29
C ARG A 26 6.03 3.91 3.56
N ILE A 27 4.76 3.86 3.98
CA ILE A 27 3.71 3.05 3.33
C ILE A 27 3.52 3.50 1.88
N GLN A 28 3.43 4.81 1.63
CA GLN A 28 3.26 5.35 0.28
C GLN A 28 4.47 5.05 -0.62
N LEU A 29 5.68 5.18 -0.09
CA LEU A 29 6.91 4.86 -0.82
C LEU A 29 6.96 3.38 -1.21
N GLU A 30 6.70 2.48 -0.26
CA GLU A 30 6.70 1.05 -0.51
C GLU A 30 5.55 0.62 -1.44
N ALA A 31 4.36 1.21 -1.29
CA ALA A 31 3.23 0.98 -2.18
C ALA A 31 3.59 1.35 -3.63
N ARG A 32 4.19 2.51 -3.85
CA ARG A 32 4.56 3.00 -5.20
C ARG A 32 5.59 2.11 -5.90
N LYS A 33 6.52 1.49 -5.15
CA LYS A 33 7.47 0.51 -5.69
C LYS A 33 6.80 -0.80 -6.13
N LEU A 34 5.62 -1.10 -5.61
CA LEU A 34 4.89 -2.34 -5.82
C LEU A 34 3.73 -2.19 -6.81
N VAL A 35 3.62 -1.04 -7.49
CA VAL A 35 2.61 -0.84 -8.53
C VAL A 35 2.86 -1.83 -9.67
N PRO A 36 1.88 -2.68 -10.04
CA PRO A 36 2.01 -3.56 -11.19
C PRO A 36 1.93 -2.75 -12.49
N GLY A 37 2.85 -3.01 -13.41
CA GLY A 37 2.77 -2.57 -14.80
C GLY A 37 1.89 -3.50 -15.64
N GLU A 38 1.87 -3.27 -16.96
CA GLU A 38 1.05 -4.04 -17.91
C GLU A 38 1.38 -5.55 -17.89
N ASP A 39 2.64 -5.91 -17.66
CA ASP A 39 3.10 -7.30 -17.54
C ASP A 39 2.85 -7.93 -16.15
N GLY A 40 2.16 -7.23 -15.25
CA GLY A 40 1.91 -7.65 -13.86
C GLY A 40 3.14 -7.58 -12.94
N ARG A 41 4.31 -7.18 -13.45
CA ARG A 41 5.54 -6.94 -12.68
C ARG A 41 5.57 -5.52 -12.12
N PRO A 42 6.27 -5.25 -11.00
CA PRO A 42 6.46 -3.90 -10.52
C PRO A 42 7.03 -2.98 -11.60
N THR A 43 6.37 -1.85 -11.85
CA THR A 43 6.80 -0.88 -12.85
C THR A 43 7.61 0.25 -12.21
N VAL A 44 8.57 0.76 -12.98
CA VAL A 44 9.34 1.98 -12.64
C VAL A 44 8.83 3.20 -13.41
N ASN A 45 7.83 3.04 -14.27
CA ASN A 45 7.27 4.13 -15.06
C ASN A 45 6.47 5.08 -14.14
N PRO A 46 6.88 6.35 -13.98
CA PRO A 46 6.22 7.29 -13.08
C PRO A 46 4.77 7.57 -13.45
N ASP A 47 4.41 7.54 -14.74
CA ASP A 47 3.04 7.83 -15.19
C ASP A 47 2.07 6.72 -14.77
N LEU A 48 2.48 5.46 -14.96
CA LEU A 48 1.71 4.31 -14.50
C LEU A 48 1.60 4.28 -12.97
N ILE A 49 2.68 4.61 -12.26
CA ILE A 49 2.67 4.71 -10.80
C ILE A 49 1.71 5.80 -10.31
N ASN A 50 1.76 6.98 -10.91
CA ASN A 50 0.87 8.09 -10.53
C ASN A 50 -0.61 7.79 -10.88
N ALA A 51 -0.85 7.09 -11.99
CA ALA A 51 -2.19 6.69 -12.39
C ALA A 51 -2.79 5.60 -11.47
N ALA A 52 -1.99 4.63 -11.04
CA ALA A 52 -2.43 3.51 -10.20
C ALA A 52 -2.42 3.85 -8.70
N PHE A 53 -1.46 4.64 -8.25
CA PHE A 53 -1.28 5.04 -6.85
C PHE A 53 -1.11 6.57 -6.71
N PRO A 54 -2.19 7.34 -6.95
CA PRO A 54 -2.14 8.79 -6.86
C PRO A 54 -2.00 9.25 -5.40
N LEU A 55 -1.13 10.26 -5.19
CA LEU A 55 -0.92 10.91 -3.88
C LEU A 55 -1.95 12.02 -3.60
N THR A 56 -2.57 12.55 -4.65
CA THR A 56 -3.65 13.53 -4.57
C THR A 56 -4.97 12.90 -4.97
N ARG A 57 -6.08 13.57 -4.65
CA ARG A 57 -7.42 13.07 -4.92
C ARG A 57 -7.61 12.82 -6.42
N PRO A 58 -7.80 11.57 -6.87
CA PRO A 58 -8.04 11.28 -8.26
C PRO A 58 -9.47 11.63 -8.65
N ASN A 59 -9.70 11.90 -9.94
CA ASN A 59 -11.01 12.13 -10.53
C ASN A 59 -11.71 10.82 -10.96
N TRP A 60 -11.47 9.71 -10.24
CA TRP A 60 -12.02 8.41 -10.62
C TRP A 60 -13.54 8.37 -10.48
N ASP A 61 -14.23 7.97 -11.54
CA ASP A 61 -15.67 7.67 -11.47
C ASP A 61 -15.88 6.22 -11.04
N TYR A 62 -16.19 6.03 -9.76
CA TYR A 62 -16.42 4.73 -9.14
C TYR A 62 -17.64 3.97 -9.68
N ASN A 63 -18.50 4.62 -10.49
CA ASN A 63 -19.63 3.97 -11.14
C ASN A 63 -19.22 3.26 -12.45
N THR A 64 -18.07 3.63 -13.03
CA THR A 64 -17.55 3.03 -14.25
C THR A 64 -16.73 1.77 -13.97
N ALA A 65 -16.66 0.85 -14.93
CA ALA A 65 -15.79 -0.32 -14.84
C ALA A 65 -14.31 0.09 -14.67
N GLU A 66 -13.89 1.15 -15.36
CA GLU A 66 -12.53 1.69 -15.27
C GLU A 66 -12.22 2.22 -13.87
N GLY A 67 -13.08 3.10 -13.31
CA GLY A 67 -12.86 3.66 -11.98
C GLY A 67 -12.89 2.60 -10.87
N ARG A 68 -13.74 1.57 -10.99
CA ARG A 68 -13.72 0.41 -10.10
C ARG A 68 -12.42 -0.40 -10.23
N GLY A 69 -11.92 -0.58 -11.45
CA GLY A 69 -10.63 -1.23 -11.71
C GLY A 69 -9.46 -0.49 -11.08
N ARG A 70 -9.40 0.84 -11.29
CA ARG A 70 -8.37 1.70 -10.67
C ARG A 70 -8.42 1.65 -9.14
N LEU A 71 -9.62 1.69 -8.57
CA LEU A 71 -9.81 1.57 -7.12
C LEU A 71 -9.39 0.19 -6.57
N LEU A 72 -9.60 -0.88 -7.32
CA LEU A 72 -9.13 -2.22 -6.94
C LEU A 72 -7.60 -2.29 -6.92
N ILE A 73 -6.95 -1.80 -7.97
CA ILE A 73 -5.48 -1.75 -8.06
C ILE A 73 -4.93 -0.92 -6.89
N TYR A 74 -5.50 0.27 -6.65
CA TYR A 74 -5.12 1.12 -5.54
C TYR A 74 -5.15 0.41 -4.19
N ARG A 75 -6.24 -0.30 -3.87
CA ARG A 75 -6.38 -1.04 -2.61
C ARG A 75 -5.38 -2.20 -2.50
N GLN A 76 -5.15 -2.92 -3.59
CA GLN A 76 -4.18 -4.02 -3.62
C GLN A 76 -2.76 -3.51 -3.38
N THR A 77 -2.37 -2.44 -4.08
CA THR A 77 -1.07 -1.79 -3.92
C THR A 77 -0.91 -1.18 -2.53
N LEU A 78 -1.97 -0.57 -1.97
CA LEU A 78 -1.96 -0.05 -0.60
C LEU A 78 -1.71 -1.16 0.43
N MET A 79 -2.41 -2.29 0.30
CA MET A 79 -2.21 -3.45 1.18
C MET A 79 -0.80 -4.03 1.04
N ALA A 80 -0.25 -4.07 -0.17
CA ALA A 80 1.11 -4.51 -0.41
C ALA A 80 2.13 -3.55 0.23
N GLY A 81 1.95 -2.24 0.06
CA GLY A 81 2.78 -1.21 0.68
C GLY A 81 2.71 -1.22 2.21
N LEU A 82 1.52 -1.45 2.79
CA LEU A 82 1.36 -1.60 4.24
C LEU A 82 2.14 -2.80 4.76
N ARG A 83 2.05 -3.95 4.08
CA ARG A 83 2.82 -5.15 4.45
C ARG A 83 4.33 -4.93 4.32
N ALA A 84 4.76 -4.24 3.26
CA ALA A 84 6.17 -3.93 3.03
C ALA A 84 6.72 -2.93 4.05
N ALA A 85 5.97 -1.86 4.36
CA ALA A 85 6.36 -0.88 5.36
C ALA A 85 6.33 -1.43 6.80
N ALA A 86 5.44 -2.39 7.08
CA ALA A 86 5.40 -3.11 8.35
C ALA A 86 6.56 -4.11 8.51
N ARG A 87 7.23 -4.54 7.42
CA ARG A 87 8.49 -5.28 7.52
C ARG A 87 9.54 -4.31 8.07
N LYS A 88 9.78 -4.40 9.39
CA LYS A 88 10.95 -3.80 10.02
C LYS A 88 12.20 -4.15 9.20
N PRO A 89 13.21 -3.26 9.09
CA PRO A 89 14.53 -3.71 8.69
C PRO A 89 14.88 -4.90 9.58
N THR A 90 15.35 -5.99 8.98
CA THR A 90 15.71 -7.22 9.69
C THR A 90 16.53 -6.81 10.92
N ASN A 91 15.91 -6.86 12.10
CA ASN A 91 16.57 -6.52 13.33
C ASN A 91 17.48 -7.71 13.64
N LEU A 92 18.71 -7.66 13.12
CA LEU A 92 19.73 -8.71 13.32
C LEU A 92 20.05 -8.90 14.80
N ALA A 93 19.82 -7.89 15.66
CA ALA A 93 19.97 -8.03 17.11
C ALA A 93 18.89 -8.94 17.74
N LYS A 94 17.70 -9.06 17.13
CA LYS A 94 16.63 -9.94 17.63
C LYS A 94 16.79 -11.41 17.22
N VAL A 95 17.58 -11.68 16.18
CA VAL A 95 17.89 -13.06 15.72
C VAL A 95 18.78 -13.79 16.72
N TYR A 96 19.68 -13.09 17.40
CA TYR A 96 20.55 -13.69 18.43
C TYR A 96 19.89 -13.88 19.81
N SER A 97 18.69 -13.32 20.03
CA SER A 97 17.98 -13.41 21.32
C SER A 97 17.01 -14.59 21.44
N VAL A 98 16.92 -15.47 20.44
CA VAL A 98 16.12 -16.71 20.55
C VAL A 98 16.95 -17.76 21.29
N ILE A 99 16.97 -17.69 22.61
CA ILE A 99 17.34 -18.82 23.45
C ILE A 99 16.07 -19.65 23.63
N GLN A 100 16.07 -20.85 23.05
CA GLN A 100 15.03 -21.85 23.30
C GLN A 100 15.07 -22.17 24.80
N GLY A 101 14.00 -21.82 25.53
CA GLY A 101 13.87 -22.20 26.93
C GLY A 101 14.05 -23.72 27.05
N CYS A 102 14.97 -24.13 27.92
CA CYS A 102 15.19 -25.54 28.23
C CYS A 102 13.89 -26.12 28.83
N PRO A 103 13.54 -27.39 28.55
CA PRO A 103 12.37 -28.05 29.12
C PRO A 103 12.39 -28.15 30.65
#